data_AF-A0A6P3UPM9-F1
#
_entry.id   AF-A0A6P3UPM9-F1
#
_cell.length_a   1.000
_cell.length_b   1.000
_cell.length_c   1.000
_cell.angle_alpha   90.00
_cell.angle_beta   90.00
_cell.angle_gamma   90.00
#
_symmetry.space_group_name_H-M   'P 1'
#
loop_
_entity.id
_entity.type
_entity.pdbx_description
1 polymer ?
#
loop_
_entity_poly.entity_id
_entity_poly.type
_entity_poly.pdbx_seq_one_letter_code
_entity_poly.pdbx_strand_id
1 'polypeptide(L)'
;MTQVLTGHGVFGEYLRRIRRETTDICRHCGEGRDTAQHTLELYPAWELPRYTLRHAIGETLTPSVIVEAMLRGSQEYEVVRLFCERVVLAKERAERERKKNSHPCRIRLWRRMAVRQPRATPPPLHGPRREGATALGAMIPPPIQ
;
A
#
# COMPACT_ATOMS: atom_id res chain seq x y z
N MET A 1 -0.22 -11.52 18.72
CA MET A 1 -0.66 -10.86 19.96
C MET A 1 0.49 -10.16 20.68
N THR A 2 1.49 -10.88 21.20
CA THR A 2 2.63 -10.29 21.96
C THR A 2 3.32 -9.13 21.22
N GLN A 3 3.54 -9.27 19.91
CA GLN A 3 4.06 -8.20 19.06
C GLN A 3 3.22 -6.92 19.15
N VAL A 4 1.89 -7.04 19.05
CA VAL A 4 0.95 -5.90 19.10
C VAL A 4 0.95 -5.25 20.49
N LEU A 5 0.92 -6.05 21.56
CA LEU A 5 0.89 -5.53 22.92
C LEU A 5 2.18 -4.81 23.33
N THR A 6 3.31 -5.24 22.76
CA THR A 6 4.63 -4.72 23.14
C THR A 6 5.21 -3.76 22.10
N GLY A 7 4.60 -3.62 20.92
CA GLY A 7 5.16 -2.86 19.79
C GLY A 7 6.42 -3.46 19.17
N HIS A 8 6.64 -4.78 19.31
CA HIS A 8 7.83 -5.47 18.78
C HIS A 8 7.54 -6.25 17.49
N GLY A 9 8.59 -6.76 16.85
CA GLY A 9 8.48 -7.61 15.66
C GLY A 9 8.30 -6.79 14.40
N VAL A 10 7.10 -6.80 13.81
CA VAL A 10 6.82 -6.19 12.50
C VAL A 10 6.65 -4.67 12.48
N PHE A 11 6.70 -4.02 13.65
CA PHE A 11 6.53 -2.57 13.75
C PHE A 11 7.81 -1.83 13.36
N GLY A 12 7.70 -0.86 12.45
CA GLY A 12 8.81 -0.06 11.94
C GLY A 12 9.61 0.66 13.03
N GLU A 13 8.97 1.14 14.10
CA GLU A 13 9.67 1.75 15.25
C GLU A 13 10.64 0.74 15.89
N TYR A 14 10.19 -0.50 16.09
CA TYR A 14 11.03 -1.57 16.60
C TYR A 14 12.14 -1.96 15.62
N LEU A 15 11.80 -2.14 14.34
CA LEU A 15 12.76 -2.53 13.31
C LEU A 15 13.88 -1.49 13.15
N ARG A 16 13.55 -0.20 13.25
CA ARG A 16 14.53 0.89 13.27
C ARG A 16 15.41 0.84 14.51
N ARG A 17 14.82 0.63 15.70
CA ARG A 17 15.56 0.50 16.97
C ARG A 17 16.62 -0.61 16.93
N ILE A 18 16.32 -1.74 16.31
CA ILE A 18 17.27 -2.87 16.13
C ILE A 18 18.10 -2.79 14.85
N ARG A 19 18.11 -1.64 14.17
CA ARG A 19 18.87 -1.36 12.93
C ARG A 19 18.59 -2.32 11.76
N ARG A 20 17.40 -2.93 11.71
CA ARG A 20 16.94 -3.72 10.55
C ARG A 20 16.34 -2.86 9.45
N GLU A 21 15.92 -1.65 9.79
CA GLU A 21 15.39 -0.67 8.84
C GLU A 21 15.91 0.73 9.12
N THR A 22 15.93 1.57 8.08
CA THR A 22 16.39 2.96 8.15
C THR A 22 15.31 3.94 8.58
N THR A 23 14.04 3.56 8.46
CA THR A 23 12.87 4.39 8.73
C THR A 23 11.91 3.65 9.64
N ASP A 24 11.22 4.38 10.51
CA ASP A 24 10.12 3.92 11.35
C ASP A 24 8.75 4.32 10.80
N ILE A 25 8.70 4.83 9.56
CA ILE A 25 7.44 5.22 8.92
C ILE A 25 6.57 3.99 8.68
N CYS A 26 5.28 4.10 9.00
CA CYS A 26 4.33 3.03 8.71
C CYS A 26 4.17 2.86 7.21
N ARG A 27 4.65 1.72 6.70
CA ARG A 27 4.58 1.39 5.26
C ARG A 27 3.20 1.06 4.76
N HIS A 28 2.24 0.88 5.67
CA HIS A 28 0.88 0.65 5.27
C HIS A 28 0.20 1.98 4.91
N CYS A 29 0.26 3.02 5.74
CA CYS A 29 -0.26 4.35 5.38
C CYS A 29 0.70 5.24 4.59
N GLY A 30 2.00 5.02 4.70
CA GLY A 30 3.00 5.92 4.15
C GLY A 30 3.34 7.14 5.03
N GLU A 31 2.73 7.26 6.21
CA GLU A 31 2.91 8.40 7.12
C GLU A 31 2.94 7.99 8.59
N GLY A 32 3.38 8.90 9.47
CA GLY A 32 3.44 8.64 10.91
C GLY A 32 4.44 7.55 11.32
N ARG A 33 4.69 7.44 12.63
CA ARG A 33 5.54 6.36 13.17
C ARG A 33 4.75 5.06 13.25
N ASP A 34 5.35 3.97 12.79
CA ASP A 34 4.80 2.62 12.83
C ASP A 34 4.91 2.01 14.22
N THR A 35 4.10 2.52 15.14
CA THR A 35 3.95 1.96 16.47
C THR A 35 2.76 0.99 16.51
N ALA A 36 2.70 0.16 17.56
CA ALA A 36 1.51 -0.65 17.81
C ALA A 36 0.27 0.21 17.98
N GLN A 37 0.36 1.33 18.72
CA GLN A 37 -0.77 2.22 18.94
C GLN A 37 -1.28 2.83 17.64
N HIS A 38 -0.37 3.27 16.76
CA HIS A 38 -0.74 3.77 15.44
C HIS A 38 -1.53 2.73 14.63
N THR A 39 -1.10 1.47 14.68
CA THR A 39 -1.81 0.36 14.03
C THR A 39 -3.19 0.11 14.67
N LEU A 40 -3.26 0.18 16.00
CA LEU A 40 -4.49 -0.01 16.76
C LEU A 40 -5.53 1.08 16.50
N GLU A 41 -5.13 2.33 16.24
CA GLU A 41 -6.06 3.47 16.26
C GLU A 41 -6.22 4.21 14.93
N LEU A 42 -5.16 4.35 14.13
CA LEU A 42 -5.12 5.40 13.11
C LEU A 42 -5.28 4.89 11.69
N TYR A 43 -4.79 3.68 11.38
CA TYR A 43 -4.69 3.29 9.99
C TYR A 43 -5.99 2.73 9.39
N PRO A 44 -6.52 3.28 8.26
CA PRO A 44 -7.82 2.86 7.70
C PRO A 44 -7.89 1.40 7.25
N ALA A 45 -6.79 0.77 6.83
CA ALA A 45 -6.88 -0.63 6.37
C ALA A 45 -7.21 -1.62 7.50
N TRP A 46 -7.08 -1.20 8.76
CA TRP A 46 -7.51 -1.99 9.91
C TRP A 46 -8.89 -1.60 10.43
N GLU A 47 -9.59 -0.66 9.79
CA GLU A 47 -10.84 -0.12 10.33
C GLU A 47 -11.91 -1.19 10.51
N LEU A 48 -12.13 -2.08 9.53
CA LEU A 48 -13.12 -3.13 9.67
C LEU A 48 -12.78 -4.10 10.83
N PRO A 49 -11.56 -4.67 10.94
CA PRO A 49 -11.16 -5.43 12.13
C PRO A 49 -11.25 -4.63 13.44
N ARG A 50 -10.93 -3.34 13.41
CA ARG A 50 -10.95 -2.44 14.57
C ARG A 50 -12.38 -2.15 15.03
N TYR A 51 -13.33 -2.03 14.11
CA TYR A 51 -14.75 -1.90 14.42
C TYR A 51 -15.24 -3.10 15.22
N THR A 52 -14.92 -4.33 14.77
CA THR A 52 -15.26 -5.55 15.53
C THR A 52 -14.59 -5.58 16.90
N LEU A 53 -13.33 -5.15 16.99
CA LEU A 53 -12.61 -5.05 18.25
C LEU A 53 -13.28 -4.06 19.21
N ARG A 54 -13.56 -2.83 18.75
CA ARG A 54 -14.21 -1.78 19.55
C ARG A 54 -15.58 -2.20 20.05
N HIS A 55 -16.36 -2.88 19.21
CA HIS A 55 -17.66 -3.41 19.60
C HIS A 55 -17.55 -4.45 20.73
N ALA A 56 -16.46 -5.21 20.81
CA ALA A 56 -16.28 -6.23 21.84
C ALA A 56 -15.64 -5.70 23.13
N ILE A 57 -14.75 -4.71 23.04
CA ILE A 57 -13.92 -4.30 24.18
C ILE A 57 -13.99 -2.81 24.55
N GLY A 58 -14.73 -2.02 23.78
CA GLY A 58 -14.87 -0.57 23.95
C GLY A 58 -14.01 0.24 22.98
N GLU A 59 -14.26 1.55 22.92
CA GLU A 59 -13.64 2.47 21.94
C GLU A 59 -12.14 2.68 22.16
N THR A 60 -11.68 2.60 23.41
CA THR A 60 -10.28 2.84 23.78
C THR A 60 -9.45 1.59 23.59
N LEU A 61 -8.40 1.66 22.77
CA LEU A 61 -7.57 0.51 22.40
C LEU A 61 -6.14 0.63 22.92
N THR A 62 -5.98 0.97 24.20
CA THR A 62 -4.64 0.93 24.83
C THR A 62 -4.26 -0.52 25.17
N PRO A 63 -2.96 -0.84 25.27
CA PRO A 63 -2.52 -2.20 25.63
C PRO A 63 -3.14 -2.70 26.93
N SER A 64 -3.28 -1.83 27.94
CA SER A 64 -3.89 -2.19 29.22
C SER A 64 -5.36 -2.59 29.08
N VAL A 65 -6.16 -1.79 28.34
CA VAL A 65 -7.58 -2.11 28.09
C VAL A 65 -7.74 -3.40 27.31
N ILE A 66 -6.85 -3.65 26.34
CA ILE A 66 -6.83 -4.90 25.57
C ILE A 66 -6.55 -6.09 26.48
N VAL A 67 -5.54 -6.00 27.35
CA VAL A 67 -5.20 -7.08 28.29
C VAL A 67 -6.33 -7.31 29.29
N GLU A 68 -6.91 -6.25 29.84
CA GLU A 68 -8.07 -6.35 30.74
C GLU A 68 -9.24 -7.06 30.04
N ALA A 69 -9.52 -6.70 28.79
CA ALA A 69 -10.57 -7.34 28.00
C ALA A 69 -10.31 -8.83 27.76
N MET A 70 -9.06 -9.21 27.48
CA MET A 70 -8.67 -10.62 27.33
C MET A 70 -8.92 -11.44 28.61
N LEU A 71 -8.89 -10.80 29.78
CA LEU A 71 -9.12 -11.46 31.07
C LEU A 71 -10.61 -11.56 31.44
N ARG A 72 -11.51 -10.82 30.76
CA ARG A 72 -12.96 -10.85 31.04
C ARG A 72 -13.63 -12.13 30.56
N GLY A 73 -13.16 -12.71 29.46
CA GLY A 73 -13.82 -13.88 28.87
C GLY A 73 -13.13 -14.41 27.62
N SER A 74 -13.49 -15.65 27.25
CA SER A 74 -12.96 -16.32 26.06
C SER A 74 -13.39 -15.63 24.77
N GLN A 75 -14.57 -15.02 24.73
CA GLN A 75 -15.09 -14.32 23.56
C GLN A 75 -14.27 -13.05 23.26
N GLU A 76 -14.00 -12.23 24.26
CA GLU A 76 -13.18 -11.03 24.13
C GLU A 76 -11.74 -11.36 23.80
N TYR A 77 -11.18 -12.39 24.45
CA TYR A 77 -9.89 -12.92 24.11
C TYR A 77 -9.82 -13.30 22.62
N GLU A 78 -10.83 -14.00 22.10
CA GLU A 78 -10.84 -14.46 20.71
C GLU A 78 -10.90 -13.30 19.72
N VAL A 79 -11.71 -12.27 19.98
CA VAL A 79 -11.77 -11.06 19.15
C VAL A 79 -10.42 -10.35 19.12
N VAL A 80 -9.77 -10.18 20.27
CA VAL A 80 -8.42 -9.60 20.38
C VAL A 80 -7.39 -10.45 19.63
N ARG A 81 -7.46 -11.78 19.79
CA ARG A 81 -6.56 -12.74 19.14
C ARG A 81 -6.64 -12.63 17.62
N LEU A 82 -7.85 -12.67 17.06
CA LEU A 82 -8.11 -12.59 15.63
C LEU A 82 -7.67 -11.25 15.04
N PHE A 83 -7.96 -10.14 15.74
CA PHE A 83 -7.48 -8.83 15.34
C PHE A 83 -5.94 -8.79 15.26
N CYS A 84 -5.27 -9.23 16.33
CA CYS A 84 -3.81 -9.26 16.39
C CYS A 84 -3.20 -10.15 15.30
N GLU A 85 -3.78 -11.31 15.06
CA GLU A 85 -3.33 -12.25 14.03
C GLU A 85 -3.44 -11.61 12.65
N ARG A 86 -4.59 -11.00 12.33
CA ARG A 86 -4.81 -10.35 11.04
C ARG A 86 -3.81 -9.23 10.77
N VAL A 87 -3.57 -8.37 11.76
CA VAL A 87 -2.60 -7.27 11.68
C VAL A 87 -1.18 -7.81 11.45
N VAL A 88 -0.72 -8.74 12.30
CA VAL A 88 0.65 -9.24 12.24
C VAL A 88 0.89 -10.00 10.94
N LEU A 89 -0.01 -10.91 10.54
CA LEU A 89 0.15 -11.68 9.30
C LEU A 89 0.22 -10.80 8.05
N ALA A 90 -0.60 -9.75 7.99
CA ALA A 90 -0.61 -8.82 6.88
C ALA A 90 0.68 -7.97 6.84
N LYS A 91 1.15 -7.48 8.00
CA LYS A 91 2.43 -6.77 8.12
C LYS A 91 3.62 -7.67 7.75
N GLU A 92 3.69 -8.90 8.26
CA GLU A 92 4.76 -9.85 7.92
C GLU A 92 4.75 -10.20 6.43
N ARG A 93 3.56 -10.33 5.81
CA ARG A 93 3.44 -10.57 4.37
C ARG A 93 4.01 -9.40 3.58
N ALA A 94 3.65 -8.17 3.93
CA ALA A 94 4.21 -6.97 3.31
C ALA A 94 5.75 -6.91 3.48
N GLU A 95 6.26 -7.25 4.66
CA GLU A 95 7.70 -7.32 4.93
C GLU A 95 8.40 -8.38 4.07
N ARG A 96 7.83 -9.59 3.99
CA ARG A 96 8.38 -10.70 3.19
C ARG A 96 8.43 -10.36 1.71
N GLU A 97 7.38 -9.78 1.14
CA GLU A 97 7.37 -9.36 -0.26
C GLU A 97 8.41 -8.28 -0.54
N ARG A 98 8.56 -7.30 0.35
CA ARG A 98 9.61 -6.28 0.22
C ARG A 98 11.01 -6.88 0.29
N LYS A 99 11.26 -7.81 1.22
CA LYS A 99 12.55 -8.51 1.30
C LYS A 99 12.83 -9.28 0.02
N LYS A 100 11.84 -10.01 -0.52
CA LYS A 100 11.97 -10.70 -1.80
C LYS A 100 12.33 -9.71 -2.91
N ASN A 101 11.63 -8.59 -3.02
CA ASN A 101 11.87 -7.59 -4.07
C ASN A 101 13.23 -6.89 -3.91
N SER A 102 13.74 -6.78 -2.69
CA SER A 102 15.07 -6.25 -2.39
C SER A 102 16.21 -7.27 -2.58
N HIS A 103 15.92 -8.55 -2.87
CA HIS A 103 16.98 -9.54 -3.07
C HIS A 103 17.82 -9.20 -4.31
N PRO A 104 19.16 -9.21 -4.23
CA PRO A 104 20.05 -8.91 -5.36
C PRO A 104 19.79 -9.76 -6.60
N CYS A 105 19.35 -11.01 -6.41
CA CYS A 105 18.95 -11.89 -7.51
C CYS A 105 17.74 -11.35 -8.27
N ARG A 106 16.67 -10.91 -7.57
CA ARG A 106 15.48 -10.33 -8.20
C ARG A 106 15.74 -8.96 -8.79
N ILE A 107 16.55 -8.12 -8.14
CA ILE A 107 16.95 -6.82 -8.71
C ILE A 107 17.71 -7.02 -10.03
N ARG A 108 18.65 -7.98 -10.09
CA ARG A 108 19.40 -8.30 -11.32
C ARG A 108 18.51 -8.88 -12.41
N LEU A 109 17.59 -9.78 -12.07
CA LEU A 109 16.60 -10.31 -13.01
C LEU A 109 15.69 -9.21 -13.56
N TRP A 110 15.18 -8.33 -12.70
CA TRP A 110 14.33 -7.22 -13.11
C TRP A 110 15.07 -6.23 -14.01
N ARG A 111 16.33 -5.87 -13.69
CA ARG A 111 17.17 -5.06 -14.59
C ARG A 111 17.39 -5.75 -15.93
N ARG A 112 17.70 -7.05 -15.96
CA ARG A 112 17.87 -7.81 -17.22
C ARG A 112 16.58 -7.83 -18.05
N MET A 113 15.42 -7.96 -17.43
CA MET A 113 14.12 -7.93 -18.11
C MET A 113 13.74 -6.53 -18.59
N ALA A 114 14.01 -5.49 -17.81
CA ALA A 114 13.76 -4.09 -18.19
C ALA A 114 14.63 -3.66 -19.40
N VAL A 115 15.88 -4.13 -19.46
CA VAL A 115 16.76 -3.91 -20.62
C VAL A 115 16.30 -4.70 -21.85
N ARG A 116 15.53 -5.78 -21.67
CA ARG A 116 14.96 -6.60 -22.75
C ARG A 116 13.60 -6.11 -23.26
N GLN A 117 13.10 -4.93 -22.85
CA GLN A 117 11.93 -4.38 -23.51
C GLN A 117 12.22 -4.27 -25.02
N PRO A 118 11.37 -4.86 -25.89
CA PRO A 118 11.50 -4.64 -27.32
C PRO A 118 11.44 -3.14 -27.57
N ARG A 119 12.37 -2.60 -28.37
CA ARG A 119 12.21 -1.24 -28.89
C ARG A 119 10.82 -1.19 -29.52
N ALA A 120 9.97 -0.26 -29.06
CA ALA A 120 8.73 0.04 -29.76
C ALA A 120 9.09 0.29 -31.23
N THR A 121 8.49 -0.49 -32.14
CA THR A 121 8.60 -0.23 -33.57
C THR A 121 8.11 1.20 -33.81
N PRO A 122 8.90 2.07 -34.45
CA PRO A 122 8.44 3.42 -34.75
C PRO A 122 7.16 3.34 -35.59
N PRO A 123 6.17 4.22 -35.36
CA PRO A 123 4.97 4.24 -36.17
C PRO A 123 5.33 4.44 -37.65
N PRO A 124 4.59 3.83 -38.59
CA PRO A 124 4.88 3.97 -40.01
C PRO A 124 4.79 5.43 -40.43
N LEU A 125 5.85 5.92 -41.08
CA LEU A 125 5.90 7.25 -41.69
C LEU A 125 5.00 7.26 -42.93
N HIS A 126 3.72 7.57 -42.75
CA HIS A 126 2.90 8.00 -43.88
C HIS A 126 3.30 9.43 -44.27
N GLY A 127 4.02 9.54 -45.38
CA GLY A 127 4.34 10.81 -46.04
C GLY A 127 3.09 11.48 -46.63
N PRO A 128 3.16 12.79 -46.92
CA PRO A 128 2.01 13.57 -47.32
C PRO A 128 1.59 13.23 -48.75
N ARG A 129 0.30 12.95 -48.95
CA ARG A 129 -0.33 12.93 -50.28
C ARG A 129 -0.62 14.39 -50.67
N ARG A 130 0.08 14.92 -51.68
CA ARG A 130 -0.28 16.17 -52.38
C ARG A 130 -0.89 15.88 -53.75
N GLU A 131 -1.74 16.82 -54.16
CA GLU A 131 -2.91 16.74 -55.02
C GLU A 131 -2.67 16.82 -56.54
N GLY A 132 -3.75 16.57 -57.29
CA GLY A 132 -4.05 17.18 -58.60
C GLY A 132 -5.39 16.64 -59.12
N ALA A 133 -6.31 17.36 -59.76
CA ALA A 133 -6.46 18.78 -60.10
C ALA A 133 -7.91 19.00 -60.64
N THR A 134 -8.47 20.21 -60.48
CA THR A 134 -9.47 20.95 -61.33
C THR A 134 -10.82 20.25 -61.73
N ALA A 135 -12.00 20.85 -61.90
CA ALA A 135 -12.50 22.21 -62.12
C ALA A 135 -14.01 22.25 -61.79
N LEU A 136 -14.56 23.35 -61.24
CA LEU A 136 -15.63 24.24 -61.77
C LEU A 136 -16.51 24.56 -60.55
N GLY A 137 -17.01 25.74 -60.23
CA GLY A 137 -17.14 27.04 -60.89
C GLY A 137 -18.25 27.78 -60.12
N ALA A 138 -18.20 29.12 -60.11
CA ALA A 138 -19.25 30.05 -59.67
C ALA A 138 -19.58 30.09 -58.16
N MET A 139 -19.98 31.20 -57.52
CA MET A 139 -20.11 32.62 -57.88
C MET A 139 -20.37 33.36 -56.55
N ILE A 140 -19.66 34.48 -56.35
CA ILE A 140 -20.15 35.78 -55.82
C ILE A 140 -20.39 35.97 -54.29
N PRO A 141 -20.01 37.14 -53.72
CA PRO A 141 -19.97 37.51 -52.28
C PRO A 141 -21.18 38.46 -51.93
N PRO A 142 -21.25 39.32 -50.86
CA PRO A 142 -20.32 39.70 -49.78
C PRO A 142 -21.05 39.84 -48.39
N PRO A 143 -20.76 40.80 -47.45
CA PRO A 143 -20.47 40.43 -46.06
C PRO A 143 -21.42 41.09 -45.01
N ILE A 144 -21.05 40.92 -43.73
CA ILE A 144 -21.40 41.75 -42.55
C ILE A 144 -22.80 41.48 -41.93
N GLN A 145 -22.83 40.84 -40.76
CA GLN A 145 -22.87 41.49 -39.44
C GLN A 145 -22.43 40.50 -38.36
#